data_AF-A0A229HMJ6-F1
#
_entry.id   AF-A0A229HMJ6-F1
#
_cell.length_a   1.000
_cell.length_b   1.000
_cell.length_c   1.000
_cell.angle_alpha   90.00
_cell.angle_beta   90.00
_cell.angle_gamma   90.00
#
_symmetry.space_group_name_H-M   'P 1'
#
loop_
_entity.id
_entity.type
_entity.pdbx_description
1 polymer ?
#
loop_
_entity_poly.entity_id
_entity_poly.type
_entity_poly.pdbx_seq_one_letter_code
_entity_poly.pdbx_strand_id
1 'polypeptide(L)'
;MDDVEFAEALETVLRDLQAQCAVQPHIRADDTYGIMLFAPDGSGQGLTSPSGGTAAERLANLADQVQEWAVEALWSEGASAVWPQCPTHPDTHPLTATVRADTAVWVCPKRGTTLTRIGELETQ
;
A
#
# COMPACT_ATOMS: atom_id res chain seq x y z
N MET A 1 -2.41 -7.37 -16.48
CA MET A 1 -2.64 -5.96 -16.19
C MET A 1 -1.91 -5.20 -17.25
N ASP A 2 -2.62 -4.39 -18.01
CA ASP A 2 -1.96 -3.42 -18.88
C ASP A 2 -1.51 -2.20 -18.07
N ASP A 3 -0.73 -1.31 -18.69
CA ASP A 3 -0.12 -0.16 -18.01
C ASP A 3 -1.18 0.81 -17.44
N VAL A 4 -2.37 0.89 -18.05
CA VAL A 4 -3.46 1.76 -17.59
C VAL A 4 -4.10 1.17 -16.34
N GLU A 5 -4.45 -0.13 -16.38
CA GLU A 5 -4.98 -0.83 -15.20
C GLU A 5 -4.00 -0.78 -14.02
N PHE A 6 -2.68 -0.85 -14.30
CA PHE A 6 -1.66 -0.74 -13.26
C PHE A 6 -1.59 0.66 -12.66
N ALA A 7 -1.61 1.70 -13.50
CA ALA A 7 -1.60 3.08 -13.05
C ALA A 7 -2.84 3.39 -12.18
N GLU A 8 -4.04 2.98 -12.61
CA GLU A 8 -5.28 3.17 -11.84
C GLU A 8 -5.27 2.43 -10.49
N ALA A 9 -4.75 1.19 -10.48
CA ALA A 9 -4.57 0.44 -9.25
C ALA A 9 -3.57 1.13 -8.31
N LEU A 10 -2.45 1.62 -8.84
CA LEU A 10 -1.45 2.32 -8.05
C LEU A 10 -2.01 3.62 -7.47
N GLU A 11 -2.68 4.43 -8.27
CA GLU A 11 -3.36 5.64 -7.80
C GLU A 11 -4.33 5.35 -6.65
N THR A 12 -5.04 4.22 -6.72
CA THR A 12 -5.96 3.79 -5.67
C THR A 12 -5.23 3.55 -4.36
N VAL A 13 -4.11 2.84 -4.36
CA VAL A 13 -3.30 2.62 -3.15
C VAL A 13 -2.64 3.91 -2.66
N LEU A 14 -2.19 4.77 -3.57
CA LEU A 14 -1.55 6.04 -3.21
C LEU A 14 -2.51 7.00 -2.50
N ARG A 15 -3.83 6.93 -2.74
CA ARG A 15 -4.81 7.71 -1.96
C ARG A 15 -4.77 7.34 -0.48
N ASP A 16 -4.70 6.06 -0.17
CA ASP A 16 -4.59 5.56 1.21
C ASP A 16 -3.27 6.00 1.86
N LEU A 17 -2.19 5.92 1.09
CA LEU A 17 -0.86 6.34 1.53
C LEU A 17 -0.84 7.84 1.83
N GLN A 18 -1.45 8.66 0.97
CA GLN A 18 -1.61 10.10 1.19
C GLN A 18 -2.49 10.42 2.40
N ALA A 19 -3.52 9.61 2.64
CA ALA A 19 -4.45 9.84 3.73
C ALA A 19 -3.86 9.57 5.12
N GLN A 20 -3.00 8.54 5.26
CA GLN A 20 -2.59 8.06 6.59
C GLN A 20 -1.08 7.81 6.77
N CYS A 21 -0.24 7.97 5.75
CA CYS A 21 1.21 7.82 5.90
C CYS A 21 1.90 9.16 6.12
N ALA A 22 2.73 9.26 7.16
CA ALA A 22 3.54 10.46 7.40
C ALA A 22 4.65 10.66 6.35
N VAL A 23 5.03 9.59 5.62
CA VAL A 23 6.07 9.63 4.59
C VAL A 23 5.44 9.39 3.22
N GLN A 24 5.75 10.27 2.28
CA GLN A 24 5.20 10.25 0.93
C GLN A 24 6.29 9.89 -0.08
N PRO A 25 6.03 8.98 -1.03
CA PRO A 25 7.03 8.52 -1.98
C PRO A 25 7.26 9.59 -3.05
N HIS A 26 8.50 9.67 -3.52
CA HIS A 26 8.79 10.26 -4.81
C HIS A 26 8.74 9.18 -5.89
N ILE A 27 7.75 9.26 -6.77
CA ILE A 27 7.47 8.23 -7.78
C ILE A 27 8.23 8.53 -9.07
N ARG A 28 8.93 7.53 -9.60
CA ARG A 28 9.63 7.63 -10.90
C ARG A 28 9.37 6.38 -11.73
N ALA A 29 9.23 6.56 -13.03
CA ALA A 29 9.35 5.45 -13.97
C ALA A 29 10.83 5.17 -14.24
N ASP A 30 11.19 3.89 -14.30
CA ASP A 30 12.50 3.37 -14.66
C ASP A 30 12.33 2.35 -15.80
N ASP A 31 13.11 2.48 -16.87
CA ASP A 31 12.99 1.63 -18.07
C ASP A 31 13.34 0.15 -17.80
N THR A 32 14.06 -0.15 -16.72
CA THR A 32 14.49 -1.50 -16.35
C THR A 32 13.59 -2.09 -15.26
N TYR A 33 13.20 -1.29 -14.28
CA TYR A 33 12.52 -1.74 -13.07
C TYR A 33 11.04 -1.34 -12.99
N GLY A 34 10.52 -0.62 -13.98
CA GLY A 34 9.13 -0.15 -13.99
C GLY A 34 8.93 1.03 -13.04
N ILE A 35 7.81 1.06 -12.32
CA ILE A 35 7.53 2.16 -11.37
C ILE A 35 8.31 1.96 -10.07
N MET A 36 9.05 2.98 -9.66
CA MET A 36 9.85 3.03 -8.45
C MET A 36 9.25 4.01 -7.45
N LEU A 37 9.18 3.60 -6.18
CA LEU A 37 8.87 4.44 -5.03
C LEU A 37 10.16 4.78 -4.29
N PHE A 38 10.53 6.06 -4.23
CA PHE A 38 11.71 6.51 -3.48
C PHE A 38 11.30 7.18 -2.16
N ALA A 39 11.99 6.81 -1.09
CA ALA A 39 11.86 7.44 0.23
C ALA A 39 12.75 8.72 0.33
N PRO A 40 12.51 9.59 1.33
CA PRO A 40 13.28 10.84 1.50
C PRO A 40 14.78 10.63 1.69
N ASP A 41 15.19 9.49 2.26
CA ASP A 41 16.59 9.10 2.46
C ASP A 41 17.30 8.65 1.15
N GLY A 42 16.56 8.59 0.04
CA GLY A 42 17.06 8.19 -1.28
C GLY A 42 17.00 6.69 -1.55
N SER A 43 16.59 5.87 -0.58
CA SER A 43 16.28 4.45 -0.82
C SER A 43 15.06 4.32 -1.73
N GLY A 44 14.93 3.18 -2.43
CA GLY A 44 13.82 2.96 -3.35
C GLY A 44 13.43 1.51 -3.52
N GLN A 45 12.16 1.31 -3.87
CA GLN A 45 11.55 0.02 -4.14
C GLN A 45 10.87 0.03 -5.51
N GLY A 46 11.12 -0.99 -6.32
CA GLY A 46 10.39 -1.21 -7.57
C GLY A 46 9.07 -1.92 -7.31
N LEU A 47 8.01 -1.48 -7.98
CA LEU A 47 6.71 -2.12 -7.95
C LEU A 47 6.59 -3.11 -9.09
N THR A 48 6.09 -4.29 -8.77
CA THR A 48 5.87 -5.37 -9.72
C THR A 48 4.37 -5.58 -9.95
N SER A 49 4.00 -5.91 -11.18
CA SER A 49 2.65 -6.38 -11.50
C SER A 49 2.68 -7.89 -11.68
N PRO A 50 2.03 -8.68 -10.80
CA PRO A 50 1.89 -10.11 -11.02
C PRO A 50 1.17 -10.40 -12.34
N SER A 51 1.63 -11.44 -13.05
CA SER A 51 0.93 -11.98 -14.20
C SER A 51 -0.23 -12.87 -13.75
N GLY A 52 -1.47 -12.43 -14.01
CA GLY A 52 -2.70 -13.17 -13.67
C GLY A 52 -3.48 -12.59 -12.49
N GLY A 53 -4.46 -13.35 -12.01
CA GLY A 53 -5.38 -12.98 -10.92
C GLY A 53 -6.58 -12.12 -11.34
N THR A 54 -7.48 -11.84 -10.39
CA THR A 54 -8.56 -10.85 -10.55
C THR A 54 -8.02 -9.42 -10.34
N ALA A 55 -8.81 -8.42 -10.70
CA ALA A 55 -8.44 -7.02 -10.43
C ALA A 55 -8.26 -6.75 -8.92
N ALA A 56 -9.09 -7.38 -8.08
CA ALA A 56 -8.99 -7.27 -6.63
C ALA A 56 -7.70 -7.90 -6.09
N GLU A 57 -7.29 -9.05 -6.61
CA GLU A 57 -6.04 -9.72 -6.22
C GLU A 57 -4.82 -8.87 -6.59
N ARG A 58 -4.83 -8.27 -7.79
CA ARG A 58 -3.76 -7.37 -8.24
C ARG A 58 -3.69 -6.11 -7.38
N LEU A 59 -4.83 -5.49 -7.06
CA LEU A 59 -4.87 -4.32 -6.19
C LEU A 59 -4.39 -4.64 -4.77
N ALA A 60 -4.80 -5.78 -4.20
CA ALA A 60 -4.33 -6.21 -2.88
C ALA A 60 -2.82 -6.47 -2.86
N ASN A 61 -2.27 -7.10 -3.91
CA ASN A 61 -0.83 -7.31 -4.01
C ASN A 61 -0.05 -6.00 -4.19
N LEU A 62 -0.58 -5.04 -4.92
CA LEU A 62 0.04 -3.73 -5.05
C LEU A 62 0.03 -2.96 -3.72
N ALA A 63 -1.08 -3.05 -2.98
CA ALA A 63 -1.19 -2.48 -1.64
C ALA A 63 -0.18 -3.08 -0.65
N ASP A 64 0.06 -4.39 -0.73
CA ASP A 64 1.07 -5.09 0.06
C ASP A 64 2.49 -4.57 -0.26
N GLN A 65 2.85 -4.42 -1.54
CA GLN A 65 4.14 -3.85 -1.93
C GLN A 65 4.32 -2.39 -1.45
N VAL A 66 3.30 -1.54 -1.61
CA VAL A 66 3.33 -0.16 -1.11
C VAL A 66 3.45 -0.13 0.41
N GLN A 67 2.82 -1.08 1.10
CA GLN A 67 2.91 -1.25 2.54
C GLN A 67 4.32 -1.61 3.00
N GLU A 68 4.98 -2.55 2.33
CA GLU A 68 6.39 -2.88 2.59
C GLU A 68 7.28 -1.64 2.47
N TRP A 69 7.12 -0.87 1.38
CA TRP A 69 7.84 0.39 1.19
C TRP A 69 7.58 1.39 2.32
N ALA A 70 6.31 1.57 2.71
CA ALA A 70 5.91 2.54 3.72
C ALA A 70 6.49 2.21 5.10
N VAL A 71 6.51 0.94 5.48
CA VAL A 71 7.06 0.47 6.77
C VAL A 71 8.55 0.82 6.87
N GLU A 72 9.33 0.52 5.83
CA GLU A 72 10.76 0.84 5.80
C GLU A 72 11.00 2.36 5.79
N ALA A 73 10.24 3.11 4.99
CA ALA A 73 10.37 4.56 4.92
C ALA A 73 10.02 5.25 6.25
N LEU A 74 8.97 4.80 6.95
CA LEU A 74 8.60 5.29 8.28
C LEU A 74 9.68 4.97 9.31
N TRP A 75 10.27 3.78 9.25
CA TRP A 75 11.36 3.38 10.14
C TRP A 75 12.60 4.26 9.95
N SER A 76 13.00 4.54 8.70
CA SER A 76 14.12 5.43 8.38
C SER A 76 13.93 6.84 8.94
N GLU A 77 12.69 7.35 8.97
CA GLU A 77 12.35 8.67 9.52
C GLU A 77 12.16 8.66 11.05
N GLY A 78 12.33 7.51 11.72
CA GLY A 78 12.13 7.37 13.16
C GLY A 78 10.66 7.48 13.60
N ALA A 79 9.72 7.28 12.68
CA ALA A 79 8.29 7.25 12.94
C ALA A 79 7.79 5.84 13.32
N SER A 80 6.53 5.73 13.72
CA SER A 80 5.88 4.43 13.96
C SER A 80 5.82 3.66 12.63
N ALA A 81 6.58 2.57 12.52
CA ALA A 81 6.64 1.69 11.34
C ALA A 81 5.39 0.78 11.23
N VAL A 82 4.22 1.35 11.48
CA VAL A 82 2.92 0.68 11.49
C VAL A 82 2.00 1.40 10.53
N TRP A 83 1.94 0.92 9.29
CA TRP A 83 1.05 1.48 8.27
C TRP A 83 0.38 0.39 7.41
N PRO A 84 -0.91 0.54 7.06
CA PRO A 84 -1.85 1.49 7.65
C PRO A 84 -2.16 1.14 9.12
N GLN A 85 -2.41 2.13 9.96
CA GLN A 85 -2.69 1.86 11.37
C GLN A 85 -4.05 1.17 11.56
N CYS A 86 -4.11 0.15 12.41
CA CYS A 86 -5.39 -0.41 12.82
C CYS A 86 -6.04 0.49 13.88
N PRO A 87 -7.27 1.00 13.67
CA PRO A 87 -7.91 1.91 14.64
C PRO A 87 -8.26 1.24 15.96
N THR A 88 -8.34 -0.10 15.99
CA THR A 88 -8.60 -0.86 17.23
C THR A 88 -7.31 -1.16 18.01
N HIS A 89 -6.17 -1.22 17.33
CA HIS A 89 -4.88 -1.52 17.94
C HIS A 89 -3.80 -0.62 17.31
N PRO A 90 -3.89 0.71 17.54
CA PRO A 90 -2.88 1.62 17.04
C PRO A 90 -1.50 1.20 17.56
N ASP A 91 -0.47 1.43 16.76
CA ASP A 91 0.93 1.14 17.07
C ASP A 91 1.29 -0.33 17.38
N THR A 92 0.35 -1.26 17.19
CA THR A 92 0.58 -2.68 17.49
C THR A 92 0.81 -3.51 16.23
N HIS A 93 0.00 -3.29 15.21
CA HIS A 93 0.11 -3.99 13.94
C HIS A 93 -0.52 -3.14 12.83
N PRO A 94 -0.03 -3.27 11.59
CA PRO A 94 -0.71 -2.63 10.49
C PRO A 94 -2.00 -3.39 10.13
N LEU A 95 -2.85 -2.77 9.34
CA LEU A 95 -3.89 -3.48 8.60
C LEU A 95 -3.23 -4.35 7.52
N THR A 96 -3.91 -5.44 7.15
CA THR A 96 -3.45 -6.35 6.09
C THR A 96 -4.28 -6.13 4.83
N ALA A 97 -3.61 -5.94 3.68
CA ALA A 97 -4.24 -5.95 2.38
C ALA A 97 -4.67 -7.38 2.03
N THR A 98 -5.95 -7.57 1.65
CA THR A 98 -6.44 -8.89 1.24
C THR A 98 -7.68 -8.78 0.36
N VAL A 99 -8.14 -9.90 -0.20
CA VAL A 99 -9.38 -9.99 -0.95
C VAL A 99 -10.48 -10.62 -0.10
N ARG A 100 -11.66 -10.01 -0.11
CA ARG A 100 -12.90 -10.53 0.49
C ARG A 100 -14.04 -10.34 -0.49
N ALA A 101 -14.72 -11.44 -0.85
CA ALA A 101 -15.83 -11.42 -1.82
C ALA A 101 -15.51 -10.60 -3.09
N ASP A 102 -14.35 -10.88 -3.70
CA ASP A 102 -13.84 -10.20 -4.91
C ASP A 102 -13.61 -8.69 -4.77
N THR A 103 -13.42 -8.20 -3.54
CA THR A 103 -13.06 -6.81 -3.24
C THR A 103 -11.74 -6.76 -2.48
N ALA A 104 -10.82 -5.90 -2.93
CA ALA A 104 -9.58 -5.64 -2.23
C ALA A 104 -9.85 -4.72 -1.03
N VAL A 105 -9.45 -5.15 0.16
CA VAL A 105 -9.83 -4.52 1.44
C VAL A 105 -8.66 -4.49 2.43
N TRP A 106 -8.70 -3.51 3.33
CA TRP A 106 -7.90 -3.50 4.54
C TRP A 106 -8.61 -4.25 5.67
N VAL A 107 -7.92 -5.19 6.31
CA VAL A 107 -8.46 -6.04 7.37
C VAL A 107 -7.59 -5.96 8.61
N CYS A 108 -8.20 -5.97 9.79
CA CYS A 108 -7.47 -6.15 11.04
C CYS A 108 -6.97 -7.59 11.15
N PRO A 109 -5.64 -7.86 11.15
CA PRO A 109 -5.13 -9.24 11.21
C PRO A 109 -5.48 -9.96 12.52
N LYS A 110 -5.64 -9.24 13.63
CA LYS A 110 -6.02 -9.85 14.93
C LYS A 110 -7.50 -10.26 15.02
N ARG A 111 -8.41 -9.50 14.40
CA ARG A 111 -9.86 -9.73 14.52
C ARG A 111 -10.50 -10.30 13.26
N GLY A 112 -9.82 -10.23 12.12
CA GLY A 112 -10.39 -10.57 10.81
C GLY A 112 -11.46 -9.60 10.31
N THR A 113 -11.72 -8.51 11.03
CA THR A 113 -12.71 -7.50 10.68
C THR A 113 -12.22 -6.67 9.49
N THR A 114 -13.01 -6.65 8.42
CA THR A 114 -12.83 -5.70 7.32
C THR A 114 -13.08 -4.29 7.81
N LEU A 115 -12.12 -3.39 7.56
CA LEU A 115 -12.24 -1.99 7.91
C LEU A 115 -12.86 -1.20 6.75
N THR A 116 -12.19 -1.21 5.60
CA THR A 116 -12.61 -0.46 4.41
C THR A 116 -12.00 -1.08 3.14
N ARG A 117 -12.43 -0.62 1.97
CA ARG A 117 -11.82 -0.96 0.67
C ARG A 117 -10.46 -0.28 0.55
N ILE A 118 -9.55 -0.90 -0.20
CA ILE A 118 -8.30 -0.23 -0.56
C ILE A 118 -8.63 0.98 -1.45
N GLY A 119 -8.07 2.14 -1.11
CA GLY A 119 -8.34 3.46 -1.68
C GLY A 119 -9.37 4.31 -0.92
N GLU A 120 -9.93 3.78 0.18
CA GLU A 120 -10.97 4.42 0.99
C GLU A 120 -10.57 4.61 2.46
N LEU A 121 -9.26 4.65 2.78
CA LEU A 121 -8.81 5.12 4.09
C LEU A 121 -9.03 6.63 4.20
N GLU A 122 -9.75 7.04 5.24
CA GLU A 122 -9.99 8.45 5.53
C GLU A 122 -8.78 9.08 6.21
N THR A 123 -8.59 10.39 6.00
CA THR A 123 -7.57 11.18 6.71
C THR A 123 -7.87 11.19 8.21
N GLN A 124 -6.83 11.04 9.04
CA GLN A 124 -6.95 11.15 10.50
C GLN A 124 -7.01 12.60 10.98
#